data_AF-A0A2I0QRN7-F1
#
_entry.id   AF-A0A2I0QRN7-F1
#
_cell.length_a   1.000
_cell.length_b   1.000
_cell.length_c   1.000
_cell.angle_alpha   90.00
_cell.angle_beta   90.00
_cell.angle_gamma   90.00
#
_symmetry.space_group_name_H-M   'P 1'
#
loop_
_entity.id
_entity.type
_entity.pdbx_description
1 polymer ?
#
loop_
_entity_poly.entity_id
_entity_poly.type
_entity_poly.pdbx_seq_one_letter_code
_entity_poly.pdbx_strand_id
1 'polypeptide(L)'
;MTQQILQRLWDTLSSIQLVSEIMVNQVSSPSIPDSMPEPDHAYLGNPAIPPITPTPPLQTHQQTNRDITVEELATFDGKNGRPAYVAVNGTVYDVTNNRAWAAATHFALPAGRDYTSEFATCHAGQQSILATLPVVGRLV
;
A
#
# COMPACT_ATOMS: atom_id res chain seq x y z
N MET A 1 -28.67 -13.10 0.60
CA MET A 1 -28.01 -13.38 -0.69
C MET A 1 -27.45 -12.07 -1.25
N THR A 2 -26.39 -11.52 -0.63
CA THR A 2 -25.90 -10.15 -0.89
C THR A 2 -24.39 -9.95 -0.61
N GLN A 3 -23.72 -10.90 0.04
CA GLN A 3 -22.28 -10.80 0.39
C GLN A 3 -21.36 -11.03 -0.81
N GLN A 4 -21.74 -11.90 -1.75
CA GLN A 4 -20.88 -12.30 -2.87
C GLN A 4 -20.64 -11.19 -3.91
N ILE A 5 -21.61 -10.27 -4.11
CA ILE A 5 -21.47 -9.15 -5.06
C ILE A 5 -20.47 -8.10 -4.53
N LEU A 6 -20.48 -7.84 -3.21
CA LEU A 6 -19.55 -6.91 -2.57
C LEU A 6 -18.11 -7.46 -2.55
N GLN A 7 -17.94 -8.79 -2.46
CA GLN A 7 -16.63 -9.43 -2.56
C GLN A 7 -16.07 -9.42 -4.00
N ARG A 8 -16.91 -9.59 -5.02
CA ARG A 8 -16.50 -9.48 -6.44
C ARG A 8 -16.02 -8.08 -6.81
N LEU A 9 -16.64 -7.03 -6.25
CA LEU A 9 -16.21 -5.64 -6.45
C LEU A 9 -14.87 -5.32 -5.78
N TRP A 10 -14.53 -6.02 -4.69
CA TRP A 10 -13.22 -5.96 -4.07
C TRP A 10 -12.15 -6.72 -4.87
N ASP A 11 -12.45 -7.93 -5.35
CA ASP A 11 -11.52 -8.74 -6.16
C ASP A 11 -11.12 -8.06 -7.50
N THR A 12 -12.07 -7.37 -8.12
CA THR A 12 -11.83 -6.72 -9.43
C THR A 12 -10.94 -5.47 -9.28
N LEU A 13 -10.95 -4.81 -8.11
CA LEU A 13 -10.07 -3.68 -7.83
C LEU A 13 -8.66 -4.11 -7.44
N SER A 14 -8.47 -5.34 -6.96
CA SER A 14 -7.15 -5.94 -6.71
C SER A 14 -6.52 -6.60 -7.94
N SER A 15 -7.29 -6.85 -9.01
CA SER A 15 -6.80 -7.55 -10.21
C SER A 15 -6.14 -6.64 -11.26
N ILE A 16 -6.16 -5.32 -11.07
CA ILE A 16 -5.42 -4.39 -11.94
C ILE A 16 -4.05 -4.12 -11.28
N GLN A 17 -3.24 -5.17 -11.17
CA GLN A 17 -1.80 -5.02 -11.13
C GLN A 17 -1.26 -5.14 -12.55
N LEU A 18 -1.07 -3.95 -13.10
CA LEU A 18 -0.17 -3.55 -14.17
C LEU A 18 0.73 -4.66 -14.75
N VAL A 19 0.49 -4.99 -16.01
CA VAL A 19 1.46 -5.62 -16.91
C VAL A 19 2.67 -4.69 -17.04
N SER A 20 3.79 -5.08 -16.45
CA SER A 20 5.11 -4.62 -16.87
C SER A 20 5.93 -5.87 -17.23
N GLU A 21 6.12 -6.01 -18.55
CA GLU A 21 7.32 -6.59 -19.18
C GLU A 21 7.49 -8.13 -19.16
N ILE A 22 7.09 -8.77 -20.26
CA ILE A 22 7.70 -10.02 -20.73
C ILE A 22 8.18 -9.79 -22.18
N MET A 23 9.39 -9.26 -22.32
CA MET A 23 10.26 -9.64 -23.43
C MET A 23 11.57 -10.09 -22.82
N VAL A 24 11.89 -11.38 -22.96
CA VAL A 24 13.18 -11.89 -23.44
C VAL A 24 13.26 -13.41 -23.19
N ASN A 25 13.61 -14.13 -24.26
CA ASN A 25 14.04 -15.52 -24.35
C ASN A 25 12.97 -16.63 -24.39
N GLN A 26 12.43 -16.85 -25.59
CA GLN A 26 12.05 -18.19 -26.05
C GLN A 26 13.19 -18.79 -26.88
N VAL A 27 13.83 -19.84 -26.36
CA VAL A 27 14.54 -20.83 -27.18
C VAL A 27 13.99 -22.21 -26.81
N SER A 28 13.25 -22.76 -27.77
CA SER A 28 13.09 -24.17 -28.14
C SER A 28 12.50 -25.19 -27.15
N SER A 29 11.30 -25.69 -27.51
CA SER A 29 10.70 -27.00 -27.15
C SER A 29 11.54 -28.21 -27.66
N PRO A 30 11.17 -29.52 -27.54
CA PRO A 30 10.05 -30.21 -26.82
C PRO A 30 10.38 -31.59 -26.12
N SER A 31 9.43 -32.08 -25.31
CA SER A 31 8.95 -33.47 -25.06
C SER A 31 9.87 -34.67 -24.79
N ILE A 32 9.74 -35.33 -23.60
CA ILE A 32 9.70 -36.80 -23.43
C ILE A 32 8.78 -37.17 -22.22
N PRO A 33 7.82 -38.12 -22.35
CA PRO A 33 7.09 -38.72 -21.22
C PRO A 33 7.73 -40.04 -20.72
N ASP A 34 7.68 -40.19 -19.39
CA ASP A 34 7.49 -41.40 -18.58
C ASP A 34 8.29 -42.69 -18.89
N SER A 35 9.28 -43.01 -18.05
CA SER A 35 9.54 -44.35 -17.46
C SER A 35 10.94 -44.43 -16.87
N MET A 36 11.10 -44.36 -15.54
CA MET A 36 12.15 -45.08 -14.78
C MET A 36 11.88 -44.97 -13.26
N PRO A 37 11.95 -46.08 -12.50
CA PRO A 37 11.63 -46.07 -11.07
C PRO A 37 12.75 -45.44 -10.24
N GLU A 38 12.36 -44.71 -9.18
CA GLU A 38 13.24 -44.09 -8.20
C GLU A 38 14.15 -45.11 -7.47
N PRO A 39 15.41 -44.77 -7.16
CA PRO A 39 16.12 -45.34 -6.03
C PRO A 39 16.10 -44.37 -4.83
N ASP A 40 15.79 -44.96 -3.69
CA ASP A 40 15.63 -44.34 -2.38
C ASP A 40 16.96 -43.81 -1.79
N HIS A 41 16.86 -42.91 -0.81
CA HIS A 41 17.91 -42.36 0.10
C HIS A 41 18.59 -40.99 -0.23
N ALA A 42 17.89 -39.93 0.19
CA ALA A 42 18.33 -38.81 1.06
C ALA A 42 19.78 -38.24 1.01
N TYR A 43 19.92 -37.02 0.47
CA TYR A 43 20.81 -35.93 0.93
C TYR A 43 20.08 -34.59 0.66
N LEU A 44 19.59 -33.88 1.69
CA LEU A 44 20.26 -32.73 2.33
C LEU A 44 20.47 -31.51 1.40
N GLY A 45 19.61 -30.50 1.57
CA GLY A 45 19.91 -29.10 1.25
C GLY A 45 19.26 -28.54 -0.02
N ASN A 46 18.00 -28.06 0.09
CA ASN A 46 17.51 -27.05 -0.87
C ASN A 46 18.14 -25.69 -0.51
N PRO A 47 18.93 -25.03 -1.37
CA PRO A 47 18.98 -23.59 -1.33
C PRO A 47 17.67 -23.09 -1.94
N ALA A 48 16.66 -22.85 -1.09
CA ALA A 48 15.53 -22.04 -1.51
C ALA A 48 16.10 -20.69 -1.93
N ILE A 49 16.19 -20.43 -3.23
CA ILE A 49 16.44 -19.09 -3.75
C ILE A 49 15.25 -18.26 -3.24
N PRO A 50 15.45 -17.27 -2.35
CA PRO A 50 14.34 -16.46 -1.88
C PRO A 50 13.75 -15.72 -3.09
N PRO A 51 12.44 -15.47 -3.13
CA PRO A 51 11.87 -14.62 -4.16
C PRO A 51 12.58 -13.25 -4.13
N ILE A 52 13.28 -12.90 -5.22
CA ILE A 52 13.91 -11.58 -5.44
C ILE A 52 12.87 -10.48 -5.72
N THR A 53 11.63 -10.65 -5.26
CA THR A 53 10.70 -9.53 -5.23
C THR A 53 11.34 -8.46 -4.35
N PRO A 54 11.61 -7.23 -4.85
CA PRO A 54 11.93 -6.14 -3.95
C PRO A 54 10.72 -6.03 -3.05
N THR A 55 10.87 -6.54 -1.82
CA THR A 55 9.85 -6.39 -0.80
C THR A 55 9.67 -4.88 -0.71
N PRO A 56 8.49 -4.32 -1.02
CA PRO A 56 8.21 -2.94 -0.63
C PRO A 56 8.63 -2.87 0.84
N PRO A 57 9.47 -1.90 1.26
CA PRO A 57 9.95 -1.86 2.62
C PRO A 57 8.74 -2.10 3.50
N LEU A 58 8.79 -3.16 4.31
CA LEU A 58 7.69 -3.51 5.20
C LEU A 58 7.49 -2.23 6.01
N GLN A 59 6.45 -1.45 5.65
CA GLN A 59 6.12 -0.21 6.33
C GLN A 59 5.58 -0.68 7.67
N THR A 60 6.53 -0.99 8.54
CA THR A 60 6.30 -1.29 9.93
C THR A 60 5.51 -0.09 10.41
N HIS A 61 4.29 -0.36 10.87
CA HIS A 61 3.46 0.59 11.60
C HIS A 61 4.16 0.87 12.94
N GLN A 62 5.41 1.34 12.88
CA GLN A 62 6.07 1.99 13.99
C GLN A 62 5.22 3.22 14.20
N GLN A 63 4.43 3.18 15.28
CA GLN A 63 3.86 4.33 15.95
C GLN A 63 5.03 5.27 16.24
N THR A 64 5.44 6.01 15.22
CA THR A 64 6.55 6.92 15.29
C THR A 64 5.95 8.14 15.91
N ASN A 65 6.22 8.32 17.20
CA ASN A 65 6.00 9.58 17.91
C ASN A 65 7.01 10.60 17.37
N ARG A 66 6.88 10.90 16.07
CA ARG A 66 7.71 11.83 15.33
C ARG A 66 6.97 13.16 15.31
N ASP A 67 7.68 14.18 15.74
CA ASP A 67 7.26 15.55 15.56
C ASP A 67 7.52 15.95 14.11
N ILE A 68 6.48 16.44 13.43
CA ILE A 68 6.49 16.87 12.04
C ILE A 68 6.10 18.34 12.06
N THR A 69 6.92 19.22 11.46
CA THR A 69 6.56 20.65 11.35
C THR A 69 5.60 20.88 10.19
N VAL A 70 4.99 22.06 10.13
CA VAL A 70 4.13 22.45 9.00
C VAL A 70 4.90 22.42 7.66
N GLU A 71 6.16 22.85 7.66
CA GLU A 71 7.01 22.84 6.47
C GLU A 71 7.35 21.43 6.03
N GLU A 72 7.65 20.54 6.97
CA GLU A 72 7.88 19.13 6.67
C GLU A 72 6.61 18.47 6.14
N LEU A 73 5.45 18.73 6.77
CA LEU A 73 4.15 18.25 6.33
C LEU A 73 3.86 18.66 4.89
N ALA A 74 4.17 19.89 4.51
CA ALA A 74 3.97 20.41 3.15
C ALA A 74 4.78 19.65 2.07
N THR A 75 5.83 18.90 2.45
CA THR A 75 6.60 18.06 1.52
C THR A 75 5.96 16.69 1.26
N PHE A 76 4.99 16.28 2.09
CA PHE A 76 4.25 15.04 1.95
C PHE A 76 2.95 15.27 1.17
N ASP A 77 3.10 15.78 -0.06
CA ASP A 77 2.02 16.21 -0.93
C ASP A 77 1.53 15.13 -1.91
N GLY A 78 2.08 13.92 -1.82
CA GLY A 78 1.74 12.80 -2.71
C GLY A 78 2.25 12.93 -4.14
N LYS A 79 3.08 13.94 -4.47
CA LYS A 79 3.60 14.15 -5.83
C LYS A 79 4.96 13.52 -6.00
N ASN A 80 5.32 13.19 -7.24
CA ASN A 80 6.62 12.64 -7.60
C ASN A 80 7.00 11.37 -6.78
N GLY A 81 6.00 10.55 -6.43
CA GLY A 81 6.19 9.34 -5.63
C GLY A 81 6.43 9.58 -4.14
N ARG A 82 6.32 10.83 -3.66
CA ARG A 82 6.32 11.14 -2.23
C ARG A 82 5.03 10.64 -1.57
N PRO A 83 5.05 10.32 -0.27
CA PRO A 83 3.83 9.98 0.44
C PRO A 83 2.92 11.21 0.57
N ALA A 84 1.64 10.95 0.83
CA ALA A 84 0.61 11.96 1.03
C ALA A 84 0.14 11.92 2.48
N TYR A 85 0.45 12.96 3.27
CA TYR A 85 0.07 13.04 4.69
C TYR A 85 -0.87 14.21 4.95
N VAL A 86 -1.70 14.11 5.99
CA VAL A 86 -2.54 15.21 6.45
C VAL A 86 -2.55 15.27 7.97
N ALA A 87 -2.71 16.47 8.52
CA ALA A 87 -2.89 16.64 9.96
C ALA A 87 -4.36 16.92 10.31
N VAL A 88 -4.82 16.34 11.41
CA VAL A 88 -6.11 16.67 12.04
C VAL A 88 -5.93 16.65 13.55
N ASN A 89 -6.30 17.74 14.23
CA ASN A 89 -6.12 17.95 15.67
C ASN A 89 -4.69 17.64 16.14
N GLY A 90 -3.70 18.08 15.38
CA GLY A 90 -2.28 17.87 15.70
C GLY A 90 -1.76 16.43 15.51
N THR A 91 -2.59 15.50 15.01
CA THR A 91 -2.12 14.14 14.64
C THR A 91 -1.92 14.07 13.13
N VAL A 92 -0.80 13.52 12.68
CA VAL A 92 -0.48 13.34 11.26
C VAL A 92 -0.82 11.92 10.83
N TYR A 93 -1.61 11.82 9.76
CA TYR A 93 -2.12 10.57 9.21
C TYR A 93 -1.56 10.32 7.81
N ASP A 94 -1.25 9.06 7.52
CA ASP A 94 -0.90 8.62 6.17
C ASP A 94 -2.17 8.37 5.34
N VAL A 95 -2.32 9.11 4.24
CA VAL A 95 -3.42 8.94 3.29
C VAL A 95 -2.97 8.46 1.92
N THR A 96 -1.68 8.10 1.77
CA THR A 96 -1.05 7.72 0.49
C THR A 96 -1.80 6.63 -0.24
N ASN A 97 -2.25 5.60 0.48
CA ASN A 97 -2.96 4.45 -0.08
C ASN A 97 -4.47 4.51 0.17
N ASN A 98 -5.01 5.66 0.58
CA ASN A 98 -6.43 5.82 0.84
C ASN A 98 -7.18 6.25 -0.43
N ARG A 99 -8.18 5.45 -0.84
CA ARG A 99 -8.98 5.70 -2.04
C ARG A 99 -9.72 7.04 -2.04
N ALA A 100 -10.11 7.56 -0.87
CA ALA A 100 -10.76 8.87 -0.75
C ALA A 100 -9.81 10.04 -1.02
N TRP A 101 -8.50 9.77 -1.00
CA TRP A 101 -7.40 10.71 -1.27
C TRP A 101 -6.72 10.46 -2.61
N ALA A 102 -7.47 9.95 -3.60
CA ALA A 102 -6.95 9.71 -4.94
C ALA A 102 -6.26 10.96 -5.51
N ALA A 103 -5.14 10.74 -6.21
CA ALA A 103 -4.25 11.82 -6.67
C ALA A 103 -3.78 12.78 -5.56
N ALA A 104 -3.69 12.28 -4.32
CA ALA A 104 -3.32 13.05 -3.13
C ALA A 104 -4.25 14.25 -2.87
N THR A 105 -5.53 14.11 -3.20
CA THR A 105 -6.54 15.16 -2.99
C THR A 105 -7.84 14.60 -2.44
N HIS A 106 -8.55 15.38 -1.63
CA HIS A 106 -9.90 15.09 -1.16
C HIS A 106 -10.77 16.33 -1.32
N PHE A 107 -11.75 16.30 -2.24
CA PHE A 107 -12.58 17.48 -2.57
C PHE A 107 -11.78 18.76 -2.85
N ALA A 108 -10.76 18.65 -3.72
CA ALA A 108 -9.82 19.73 -4.06
C ALA A 108 -8.93 20.23 -2.91
N LEU A 109 -8.96 19.57 -1.74
CA LEU A 109 -8.00 19.77 -0.67
C LEU A 109 -6.75 18.89 -0.94
N PRO A 110 -5.57 19.48 -1.21
CA PRO A 110 -4.35 18.71 -1.44
C PRO A 110 -3.77 18.12 -0.16
N ALA A 111 -3.05 17.00 -0.23
CA ALA A 111 -2.25 16.52 0.89
C ALA A 111 -1.14 17.51 1.30
N GLY A 112 -0.52 17.25 2.43
CA GLY A 112 0.56 18.04 3.02
C GLY A 112 0.07 19.25 3.82
N ARG A 113 -1.13 19.18 4.43
CA ARG A 113 -1.71 20.29 5.19
C ARG A 113 -2.48 19.81 6.43
N ASP A 114 -2.72 20.74 7.34
CA ASP A 114 -3.65 20.58 8.45
C ASP A 114 -5.08 20.91 8.00
N TYR A 115 -5.99 19.96 8.18
CA TYR A 115 -7.41 20.06 7.84
C TYR A 115 -8.33 19.93 9.06
N THR A 116 -7.85 20.35 10.23
CA THR A 116 -8.63 20.29 11.47
C THR A 116 -9.99 20.97 11.33
N SER A 117 -10.04 22.17 10.73
CA SER A 117 -11.27 22.95 10.60
C SER A 117 -12.24 22.34 9.59
N GLU A 118 -11.72 21.89 8.45
CA GLU A 118 -12.44 21.28 7.35
C GLU A 118 -13.02 19.93 7.79
N PHE A 119 -12.23 19.13 8.52
CA PHE A 119 -12.68 17.88 9.10
C PHE A 119 -13.78 18.11 10.13
N ALA A 120 -13.63 19.09 11.03
CA ALA A 120 -14.65 19.41 12.02
C ALA A 120 -15.98 19.85 11.38
N THR A 121 -15.92 20.54 10.23
CA THR A 121 -17.09 21.02 9.50
C THR A 121 -17.78 19.91 8.70
N CYS A 122 -17.02 19.10 7.96
CA CYS A 122 -17.57 18.09 7.05
C CYS A 122 -17.86 16.74 7.73
N HIS A 123 -17.16 16.44 8.83
CA HIS A 123 -17.17 15.13 9.51
C HIS A 123 -17.47 15.26 11.01
N ALA A 124 -18.31 16.22 11.37
CA ALA A 124 -18.75 16.40 12.75
C ALA A 124 -19.28 15.09 13.36
N GLY A 125 -18.67 14.66 14.47
CA GLY A 125 -19.01 13.41 15.18
C GLY A 125 -18.54 12.11 14.51
N GLN A 126 -17.73 12.18 13.45
CA GLN A 126 -17.24 11.00 12.71
C GLN A 126 -15.74 10.75 12.91
N GLN A 127 -15.26 10.85 14.16
CA GLN A 127 -13.83 10.63 14.48
C GLN A 127 -13.34 9.22 14.14
N SER A 128 -14.26 8.25 14.04
CA SER A 128 -13.95 6.89 13.60
C SER A 128 -13.32 6.82 12.21
N ILE A 129 -13.53 7.82 11.35
CA ILE A 129 -12.84 7.92 10.05
C ILE A 129 -11.32 7.96 10.24
N LEU A 130 -10.83 8.77 11.18
CA LEU A 130 -9.41 8.92 11.46
C LEU A 130 -8.80 7.66 12.05
N ALA A 131 -9.58 6.86 12.78
CA ALA A 131 -9.11 5.59 13.35
C ALA A 131 -8.82 4.53 12.28
N THR A 132 -9.28 4.72 11.03
CA THR A 132 -8.96 3.84 9.90
C THR A 132 -7.65 4.19 9.21
N LEU A 133 -7.05 5.34 9.55
CA LEU A 133 -5.83 5.83 8.92
C LEU A 133 -4.61 5.51 9.79
N PRO A 134 -3.47 5.13 9.18
CA PRO A 134 -2.21 5.00 9.91
C PRO A 134 -1.77 6.35 10.49
N VAL A 135 -1.39 6.37 11.77
CA VAL A 135 -0.78 7.53 12.41
C VAL A 135 0.73 7.48 12.21
N VAL A 136 1.31 8.58 11.72
CA VAL A 136 2.75 8.71 11.40
C VAL A 136 3.48 9.78 12.20
N GLY A 137 2.76 10.56 13.01
CA GLY A 137 3.38 11.56 13.87
C GLY A 137 2.42 12.55 14.49
N ARG A 138 2.99 13.60 15.07
CA ARG A 138 2.32 14.76 15.65
C ARG A 138 2.76 16.01 14.91
N LEU A 139 1.84 16.91 14.63
CA LEU A 139 2.15 18.23 14.09
C LEU A 139 2.65 19.14 15.23
N VAL A 140 3.79 19.80 15.04
CA VAL A 140 4.42 20.72 16.00
C VAL A 140 4.70 22.10 15.43
#